data_AF-A0A7X7YUE1-F1
#
_entry.id   AF-A0A7X7YUE1-F1
#
_cell.length_a   1.000
_cell.length_b   1.000
_cell.length_c   1.000
_cell.angle_alpha   90.00
_cell.angle_beta   90.00
_cell.angle_gamma   90.00
#
_symmetry.space_group_name_H-M   'P 1'
#
loop_
_entity.id
_entity.type
_entity.pdbx_description
1 polymer ?
#
loop_
_entity_poly.entity_id
_entity_poly.type
_entity_poly.pdbx_seq_one_letter_code
_entity_poly.pdbx_strand_id
1 'polypeptide(L)'
;MASCEQTSARTRILVVDDHYIVRRGLCELLSQQPGYEVGAAVNNAQQAIEAARHEPFDLAIVDLSLGEIDGIELTGRLKSEHPDLVVLILSMHDESLYAHRAAGAGASGFVAKQRAGEMLLPAIHRVLRGEFYFSNL
;
A
#
# COMPACT_ATOMS: atom_id res chain seq x y z
N MET A 1 40.19 -4.17 -7.84
CA MET A 1 39.03 -3.69 -8.63
C MET A 1 37.88 -3.53 -7.64
N ALA A 2 37.60 -2.30 -7.23
CA ALA A 2 36.58 -2.00 -6.23
C ALA A 2 35.19 -2.25 -6.84
N SER A 3 34.45 -3.18 -6.25
CA SER A 3 33.04 -3.41 -6.58
C SER A 3 32.26 -2.22 -6.02
N CYS A 4 31.66 -1.43 -6.91
CA CYS A 4 30.73 -0.38 -6.52
C CYS A 4 29.45 -1.09 -6.05
N GLU A 5 29.25 -1.19 -4.74
CA GLU A 5 27.96 -1.59 -4.18
C GLU A 5 26.94 -0.51 -4.58
N GLN A 6 26.20 -0.78 -5.64
CA GLN A 6 25.01 -0.01 -5.98
C GLN A 6 24.01 -0.26 -4.87
N THR A 7 23.88 0.69 -3.93
CA THR A 7 22.73 0.76 -3.04
C THR A 7 21.51 1.02 -3.92
N SER A 8 20.88 -0.04 -4.44
CA SER A 8 19.61 0.13 -5.14
C SER A 8 18.63 0.71 -4.13
N ALA A 9 18.15 1.93 -4.36
CA ALA A 9 17.16 2.56 -3.50
C ALA A 9 16.00 1.57 -3.30
N ARG A 10 15.74 1.21 -2.04
CA ARG A 10 14.64 0.29 -1.71
C ARG A 10 13.34 1.08 -1.76
N THR A 11 12.31 0.49 -2.38
CA THR A 11 10.95 0.98 -2.30
C THR A 11 10.50 0.95 -0.85
N ARG A 12 10.21 2.13 -0.28
CA ARG A 12 9.79 2.30 1.09
C ARG A 12 8.27 2.23 1.17
N ILE A 13 7.77 1.27 1.95
CA ILE A 13 6.37 0.88 1.99
C ILE A 13 5.76 1.24 3.35
N LEU A 14 4.62 1.92 3.32
CA LEU A 14 3.74 2.14 4.46
C LEU A 14 2.64 1.05 4.47
N VAL A 15 2.50 0.32 5.57
CA VAL A 15 1.42 -0.67 5.75
C VAL A 15 0.40 -0.12 6.74
N VAL A 16 -0.86 -0.07 6.35
CA VAL A 16 -1.97 0.42 7.18
C VAL A 16 -3.06 -0.65 7.26
N ASP A 17 -3.15 -1.33 8.39
CA ASP A 17 -4.15 -2.38 8.62
C ASP A 17 -4.40 -2.50 10.12
N ASP A 18 -5.66 -2.49 10.56
CA ASP A 18 -6.02 -2.58 11.98
C ASP A 18 -5.89 -4.02 12.54
N HIS A 19 -5.82 -5.03 11.68
CA HIS A 19 -5.64 -6.42 12.05
C HIS A 19 -4.15 -6.77 12.23
N TYR A 20 -3.74 -6.98 13.49
CA TYR A 20 -2.35 -7.28 13.85
C TYR A 20 -1.73 -8.43 13.05
N ILE A 21 -2.45 -9.54 12.87
CA ILE A 21 -1.95 -10.73 12.16
C ILE A 21 -1.71 -10.41 10.68
N VAL A 22 -2.62 -9.69 10.02
CA VAL A 22 -2.49 -9.30 8.62
C VAL A 22 -1.30 -8.36 8.46
N ARG A 23 -1.22 -7.31 9.29
CA ARG A 23 -0.10 -6.36 9.28
C ARG A 23 1.26 -7.05 9.45
N ARG A 24 1.37 -7.99 10.39
CA ARG A 24 2.59 -8.79 10.61
C ARG A 24 2.94 -9.64 9.38
N GLY A 25 1.97 -10.34 8.81
CA GLY A 25 2.17 -11.17 7.61
C GLY A 25 2.61 -10.35 6.39
N LEU A 26 2.06 -9.14 6.21
CA LEU A 26 2.49 -8.21 5.17
C LEU A 26 3.94 -7.78 5.37
N CYS A 27 4.33 -7.40 6.60
CA CYS A 27 5.72 -7.04 6.88
C CYS A 27 6.68 -8.19 6.58
N GLU A 28 6.32 -9.40 6.99
CA GLU A 28 7.13 -10.61 6.74
C GLU A 28 7.23 -10.93 5.25
N LEU A 29 6.12 -10.85 4.49
CA LEU A 29 6.13 -11.05 3.03
C LEU A 29 7.01 -10.02 2.30
N LEU A 30 6.88 -8.73 2.65
CA LEU A 30 7.60 -7.64 2.01
C LEU A 30 9.09 -7.66 2.34
N SER A 31 9.46 -7.98 3.58
CA SER A 31 10.87 -8.07 4.00
C SER A 31 11.65 -9.20 3.31
N GLN A 32 10.97 -10.21 2.77
CA GLN A 32 11.57 -11.26 1.97
C GLN A 32 11.88 -10.82 0.54
N GLN A 33 11.36 -9.68 0.08
CA GLN A 33 11.58 -9.19 -1.27
C GLN A 33 12.81 -8.28 -1.32
N PRO A 34 13.83 -8.62 -2.13
CA PRO A 34 14.92 -7.70 -2.40
C PRO A 34 14.38 -6.42 -3.02
N GLY A 35 14.83 -5.27 -2.51
CA GLY A 35 14.40 -3.96 -3.01
C GLY A 35 13.20 -3.36 -2.30
N TYR A 36 12.55 -4.07 -1.37
CA TYR A 36 11.49 -3.50 -0.53
C TYR A 36 11.98 -3.24 0.90
N GLU A 37 11.43 -2.20 1.51
CA GLU A 37 11.60 -1.86 2.91
C GLU A 37 10.25 -1.43 3.49
N VAL A 38 9.83 -2.03 4.60
CA VAL A 38 8.68 -1.52 5.34
C VAL A 38 9.16 -0.38 6.23
N GLY A 39 8.89 0.87 5.83
CA GLY A 39 9.30 2.04 6.61
C GLY A 39 8.43 2.22 7.85
N ALA A 40 7.11 1.98 7.72
CA ALA A 40 6.18 2.01 8.84
C ALA A 40 5.04 1.00 8.65
N ALA A 41 4.56 0.47 9.78
CA ALA A 41 3.39 -0.42 9.83
C ALA A 41 2.49 0.02 10.99
N VAL A 42 1.36 0.62 10.66
CA VAL A 42 0.46 1.30 11.60
C VAL A 42 -0.94 0.70 11.55
N ASN A 43 -1.75 0.97 12.57
CA ASN A 43 -3.06 0.32 12.74
C ASN A 43 -4.27 1.23 12.52
N ASN A 44 -4.05 2.49 12.15
CA ASN A 44 -5.13 3.44 11.93
C ASN A 44 -4.70 4.59 11.00
N ALA A 45 -5.69 5.34 10.51
CA ALA A 45 -5.51 6.43 9.57
C ALA A 45 -4.70 7.61 10.13
N GLN A 46 -4.85 7.94 11.42
CA GLN A 46 -4.12 9.06 12.03
C GLN A 46 -2.61 8.78 12.03
N GLN A 47 -2.21 7.60 12.48
CA GLN A 47 -0.80 7.18 12.48
C GLN A 47 -0.23 7.10 11.05
N ALA A 48 -1.05 6.72 10.06
CA ALA A 48 -0.62 6.67 8.67
C ALA A 48 -0.31 8.07 8.11
N ILE A 49 -1.16 9.05 8.39
CA ILE A 49 -0.95 10.45 8.00
C ILE A 49 0.26 11.02 8.74
N GLU A 50 0.38 10.78 10.04
CA GLU A 50 1.54 11.21 10.82
C GLU A 50 2.83 10.62 10.26
N ALA A 51 2.88 9.31 9.98
CA ALA A 51 4.04 8.66 9.39
C ALA A 51 4.41 9.29 8.03
N ALA A 52 3.44 9.46 7.13
CA ALA A 52 3.68 10.04 5.80
C ALA A 52 4.21 11.49 5.84
N ARG A 53 3.87 12.26 6.88
CA ARG A 53 4.41 13.61 7.11
C ARG A 53 5.83 13.61 7.65
N HIS A 54 6.23 12.56 8.38
CA HIS A 54 7.56 12.49 8.99
C HIS A 54 8.62 11.94 8.03
N GLU A 55 8.25 11.00 7.16
CA GLU A 55 9.16 10.39 6.20
C GLU A 55 8.47 10.06 4.87
N PRO A 56 9.22 10.07 3.74
CA PRO A 56 8.65 9.76 2.44
C PRO A 56 8.36 8.26 2.30
N PHE A 57 7.33 7.92 1.52
CA PHE A 57 7.01 6.56 1.10
C PHE A 57 6.78 6.52 -0.40
N ASP A 58 7.15 5.41 -1.03
CA ASP A 58 6.90 5.16 -2.45
C ASP A 58 5.54 4.48 -2.66
N LEU A 59 5.14 3.64 -1.69
CA LEU A 59 3.90 2.87 -1.72
C LEU A 59 3.23 2.84 -0.34
N ALA A 60 1.91 3.00 -0.32
CA ALA A 60 1.08 2.65 0.83
C ALA A 60 0.17 1.45 0.48
N ILE A 61 0.18 0.42 1.31
CA ILE A 61 -0.78 -0.67 1.30
C ILE A 61 -1.80 -0.39 2.39
N VAL A 62 -3.05 -0.14 1.99
CA VAL A 62 -4.10 0.39 2.87
C VAL A 62 -5.26 -0.58 2.94
N ASP A 63 -5.62 -1.02 4.14
CA ASP A 63 -6.89 -1.70 4.37
C ASP A 63 -8.05 -0.73 4.19
N LEU A 64 -9.15 -1.22 3.63
CA LEU A 64 -10.38 -0.43 3.47
C LEU A 64 -11.09 -0.25 4.82
N SER A 65 -11.03 -1.24 5.71
CA SER A 65 -11.71 -1.21 7.00
C SER A 65 -10.72 -0.85 8.11
N LEU A 66 -10.55 0.44 8.42
CA LEU A 66 -9.64 0.89 9.50
C LEU A 66 -10.44 1.29 10.74
N GLY A 67 -11.15 0.33 11.34
CA GLY A 67 -12.09 0.59 12.43
C GLY A 67 -13.21 1.55 12.01
N GLU A 68 -13.16 2.79 12.52
CA GLU A 68 -14.19 3.82 12.25
C GLU A 68 -13.94 4.63 10.97
N ILE A 69 -12.74 4.55 10.37
CA ILE A 69 -12.38 5.33 9.18
C ILE A 69 -12.32 4.42 7.94
N ASP A 70 -12.90 4.90 6.83
CA ASP A 70 -12.83 4.25 5.53
C ASP A 70 -11.44 4.45 4.90
N GLY A 71 -10.75 3.37 4.53
CA GLY A 71 -9.44 3.41 3.87
C GLY A 71 -9.43 4.20 2.55
N ILE A 72 -10.59 4.36 1.91
CA ILE A 72 -10.76 5.25 0.74
C ILE A 72 -10.59 6.73 1.15
N GLU A 73 -11.12 7.12 2.31
CA GLU A 73 -10.95 8.47 2.84
C GLU A 73 -9.48 8.73 3.19
N LEU A 74 -8.83 7.76 3.86
CA LEU A 74 -7.38 7.84 4.12
C LEU A 74 -6.59 7.98 2.81
N THR A 75 -6.94 7.21 1.78
CA THR A 75 -6.29 7.28 0.47
C THR A 75 -6.36 8.70 -0.09
N GLY A 76 -7.56 9.32 -0.09
CA GLY A 76 -7.72 10.70 -0.57
C GLY A 76 -6.84 11.71 0.19
N ARG A 77 -6.76 11.57 1.53
CA ARG A 77 -5.90 12.43 2.36
C ARG A 77 -4.43 12.23 2.05
N LEU A 78 -3.95 10.98 2.00
CA LEU A 78 -2.56 10.66 1.66
C LEU A 78 -2.19 11.19 0.27
N LYS A 79 -3.05 11.01 -0.73
CA LYS A 79 -2.84 11.51 -2.09
C LYS A 79 -2.85 13.04 -2.17
N SER A 80 -3.64 13.72 -1.33
CA SER A 80 -3.68 15.19 -1.30
C SER A 80 -2.39 15.80 -0.75
N GLU A 81 -1.75 15.15 0.23
CA GLU A 81 -0.50 15.62 0.84
C GLU A 81 0.74 15.09 0.09
N HIS A 82 0.62 13.91 -0.53
CA HIS A 82 1.70 13.23 -1.24
C HIS A 82 1.21 12.70 -2.61
N PRO A 83 1.13 13.58 -3.64
CA PRO A 83 0.58 13.21 -4.96
C PRO A 83 1.32 12.06 -5.65
N ASP A 84 2.60 11.88 -5.36
CA ASP A 84 3.43 10.83 -5.98
C ASP A 84 3.35 9.49 -5.24
N LEU A 85 2.76 9.45 -4.03
CA LEU A 85 2.60 8.20 -3.27
C LEU A 85 1.67 7.25 -4.02
N VAL A 86 2.16 6.06 -4.34
CA VAL A 86 1.32 4.99 -4.90
C VAL A 86 0.48 4.40 -3.78
N VAL A 87 -0.82 4.19 -4.00
CA VAL A 87 -1.70 3.59 -2.99
C VAL A 87 -2.34 2.32 -3.55
N LEU A 88 -2.17 1.20 -2.85
CA LEU A 88 -2.79 -0.07 -3.16
C LEU A 88 -3.76 -0.46 -2.05
N ILE A 89 -5.04 -0.61 -2.39
CA ILE A 89 -6.04 -1.08 -1.42
C ILE A 89 -5.91 -2.59 -1.27
N LEU A 90 -5.94 -3.07 -0.02
CA LEU A 90 -5.95 -4.49 0.32
C LEU A 90 -7.14 -4.77 1.22
N SER A 91 -8.21 -5.42 0.73
CA SER A 91 -9.46 -5.52 1.50
C SER A 91 -10.14 -6.88 1.44
N MET A 92 -10.91 -7.21 2.48
CA MET A 92 -11.87 -8.33 2.45
C MET A 92 -13.14 -8.01 1.65
N HIS A 93 -13.38 -6.74 1.34
CA HIS A 93 -14.56 -6.31 0.59
C HIS A 93 -14.44 -6.64 -0.90
N ASP A 94 -15.60 -6.79 -1.54
CA ASP A 94 -15.68 -7.04 -2.98
C ASP A 94 -15.21 -5.80 -3.75
N GLU A 95 -14.22 -6.00 -4.61
CA GLU A 95 -13.65 -4.96 -5.47
C GLU A 95 -14.74 -4.25 -6.29
N SER A 96 -15.72 -4.98 -6.82
CA SER A 96 -16.76 -4.41 -7.69
C SER A 96 -17.60 -3.31 -7.02
N LEU A 97 -17.69 -3.33 -5.68
CA LEU A 97 -18.43 -2.35 -4.90
C LEU A 97 -17.60 -1.08 -4.59
N TYR A 98 -16.26 -1.21 -4.56
CA TYR A 98 -15.37 -0.16 -4.03
C TYR A 98 -14.34 0.35 -5.04
N ALA A 99 -14.07 -0.34 -6.14
CA ALA A 99 -13.02 0.00 -7.11
C ALA A 99 -13.15 1.42 -7.64
N HIS A 100 -14.34 1.82 -8.11
CA HIS A 100 -14.56 3.18 -8.62
C HIS A 100 -14.32 4.26 -7.56
N ARG A 101 -14.73 4.02 -6.31
CA ARG A 101 -14.52 4.97 -5.20
C ARG A 101 -13.04 5.05 -4.82
N ALA A 102 -12.36 3.90 -4.74
CA ALA A 102 -10.93 3.83 -4.48
C ALA A 102 -10.11 4.53 -5.57
N ALA A 103 -10.39 4.25 -6.84
CA ALA A 103 -9.76 4.91 -7.98
C ALA A 103 -10.04 6.42 -7.97
N GLY A 104 -11.28 6.83 -7.69
CA GLY A 104 -11.65 8.25 -7.56
C GLY A 104 -10.94 8.98 -6.41
N ALA A 105 -10.55 8.28 -5.35
CA ALA A 105 -9.72 8.82 -4.27
C ALA A 105 -8.21 8.83 -4.60
N GLY A 106 -7.82 8.27 -5.75
CA GLY A 106 -6.43 8.23 -6.21
C GLY A 106 -5.67 6.93 -5.89
N ALA A 107 -6.38 5.84 -5.55
CA ALA A 107 -5.75 4.52 -5.46
C ALA A 107 -5.30 4.03 -6.84
N SER A 108 -4.13 3.42 -6.89
CA SER A 108 -3.56 2.81 -8.10
C SER A 108 -4.03 1.36 -8.29
N GLY A 109 -4.62 0.74 -7.28
CA GLY A 109 -5.19 -0.60 -7.43
C GLY A 109 -5.94 -1.12 -6.21
N PHE A 110 -6.51 -2.31 -6.38
CA PHE A 110 -7.25 -3.05 -5.36
C PHE A 110 -6.87 -4.53 -5.40
N VAL A 111 -6.62 -5.12 -4.24
CA VAL A 111 -6.36 -6.55 -4.08
C VAL A 111 -7.28 -7.09 -3.00
N ALA A 112 -7.99 -8.17 -3.32
CA ALA A 112 -8.75 -8.91 -2.32
C ALA A 112 -7.79 -9.62 -1.35
N LYS A 113 -7.97 -9.41 -0.04
CA LYS A 113 -7.16 -10.02 1.05
C LYS A 113 -7.09 -11.54 0.94
N GLN A 114 -8.18 -12.19 0.53
CA GLN A 114 -8.25 -13.64 0.31
C GLN A 114 -7.25 -14.14 -0.76
N ARG A 115 -6.85 -13.28 -1.70
CA ARG A 115 -5.91 -13.59 -2.79
C ARG A 115 -4.54 -12.93 -2.61
N ALA A 116 -4.30 -12.28 -1.47
CA ALA A 116 -3.10 -11.49 -1.24
C ALA A 116 -1.80 -12.31 -1.38
N GLY A 117 -1.81 -13.57 -0.94
CA GLY A 117 -0.64 -14.45 -1.05
C GLY A 117 -0.14 -14.65 -2.48
N GLU A 118 -1.02 -14.57 -3.48
CA GLU A 118 -0.68 -14.77 -4.89
C GLU A 118 -0.61 -13.45 -5.66
N MET A 119 -1.50 -12.51 -5.35
CA MET A 119 -1.75 -11.34 -6.20
C MET A 119 -1.08 -10.06 -5.69
N LEU A 120 -0.69 -9.99 -4.41
CA LEU A 120 -0.17 -8.75 -3.84
C LEU A 120 1.16 -8.33 -4.47
N LEU A 121 2.15 -9.22 -4.57
CA LEU A 121 3.44 -8.88 -5.18
C LEU A 121 3.32 -8.51 -6.68
N PRO A 122 2.56 -9.25 -7.51
CA PRO A 122 2.26 -8.81 -8.88
C PRO A 122 1.57 -7.45 -8.95
N ALA A 123 0.63 -7.16 -8.04
CA ALA A 123 -0.05 -5.88 -7.99
C ALA A 123 0.94 -4.74 -7.66
N ILE A 124 1.75 -4.92 -6.61
CA ILE A 124 2.81 -3.96 -6.21
C ILE A 124 3.73 -3.64 -7.39
N HIS A 125 4.25 -4.64 -8.10
CA HIS A 125 5.13 -4.43 -9.24
C HIS A 125 4.47 -3.60 -10.36
N ARG A 126 3.17 -3.82 -10.61
CA ARG A 126 2.45 -3.07 -11.65
C ARG A 126 2.20 -1.63 -11.24
N VAL A 127 1.71 -1.40 -10.01
CA VAL A 127 1.39 -0.04 -9.55
C VAL A 127 2.64 0.84 -9.39
N LEU A 128 3.78 0.27 -8.99
CA LEU A 128 5.06 0.98 -8.93
C LEU A 128 5.59 1.39 -10.32
N ARG A 129 5.11 0.75 -11.40
CA ARG A 129 5.40 1.13 -12.78
C ARG A 129 4.42 2.16 -13.35
N GLY A 130 3.53 2.69 -12.51
CA GLY A 130 2.48 3.63 -12.91
C GLY A 130 1.29 2.98 -13.61
N GLU A 131 1.18 1.65 -13.60
CA GLU A 131 0.02 0.94 -14.14
C GLU A 131 -1.10 0.84 -13.08
N PHE A 132 -2.36 0.80 -13.52
CA PHE A 132 -3.48 0.51 -12.63
C PHE A 132 -3.65 -1.00 -12.41
N TYR A 133 -4.06 -1.38 -11.20
CA TYR A 133 -4.38 -2.76 -10.83
C TYR A 133 -5.80 -2.86 -10.28
N PHE A 134 -6.77 -2.83 -11.18
CA PHE A 134 -8.17 -3.13 -10.88
C PHE A 134 -8.64 -4.20 -11.86
N SER A 135 -9.42 -5.17 -11.40
CA SER A 135 -9.89 -6.30 -12.22
C SER A 135 -10.84 -5.86 -13.32
N ASN A 136 -11.56 -4.75 -13.12
CA ASN A 136 -12.68 -4.32 -13.97
C ASN A 136 -12.57 -2.85 -14.45
N LEU A 137 -11.38 -2.25 -14.43
CA LEU A 137 -11.12 -0.90 -14.96
C LEU A 137 -10.08 -0.91 -16.08
#